data_AF-A0AAW2GP29-F1
#
_entry.id   AF-A0AAW2GP29-F1
#
_cell.length_a   1.000
_cell.length_b   1.000
_cell.length_c   1.000
_cell.angle_alpha   90.00
_cell.angle_beta   90.00
_cell.angle_gamma   90.00
#
_symmetry.space_group_name_H-M   'P 1'
#
loop_
_entity.id
_entity.type
_entity.pdbx_description
1 polymer ?
#
loop_
_entity_poly.entity_id
_entity_poly.type
_entity_poly.pdbx_seq_one_letter_code
_entity_poly.pdbx_strand_id
1 'polypeptide(L)'
;MQLTIVRIIRLEVEEKKINLSINRDAAATLKRFQEWQYTMNPGDDSHPNHHDCAILISKLDICVSRNLCGFTGTSTIAGTCDPLKGAVIVRDAGLSTGYHIAHQIGHT
;
A
#
# COMPACT_ATOMS: atom_id res chain seq x y z
N MET A 1 13.98 -12.36 8.40
CA MET A 1 12.90 -11.90 7.50
C MET A 1 13.52 -11.63 6.14
N GLN A 2 13.00 -12.27 5.08
CA GLN A 2 13.42 -12.04 3.70
C GLN A 2 12.23 -11.41 2.97
N LEU A 3 12.46 -10.31 2.27
CA LEU A 3 11.45 -9.65 1.45
C LEU A 3 11.67 -10.04 -0.01
N THR A 4 10.63 -10.57 -0.65
CA THR A 4 10.65 -11.00 -2.05
C THR A 4 9.59 -10.23 -2.82
N ILE A 5 9.96 -9.60 -3.92
CA ILE A 5 9.01 -8.89 -4.80
C ILE A 5 8.48 -9.89 -5.82
N VAL A 6 7.19 -10.22 -5.73
CA VAL A 6 6.51 -11.13 -6.67
C VAL A 6 5.87 -10.39 -7.84
N ARG A 7 5.50 -9.12 -7.65
CA ARG A 7 4.76 -8.33 -8.65
C ARG A 7 5.02 -6.83 -8.51
N ILE A 8 5.11 -6.13 -9.64
CA ILE A 8 5.14 -4.67 -9.71
C ILE A 8 4.05 -4.21 -10.67
N ILE A 9 3.19 -3.29 -10.23
CA ILE A 9 2.12 -2.71 -11.04
C ILE A 9 2.33 -1.20 -11.09
N ARG A 10 2.53 -0.67 -12.30
CA ARG A 10 2.57 0.77 -12.53
C ARG A 10 1.18 1.25 -12.89
N LEU A 11 0.62 2.15 -12.08
CA LEU A 11 -0.68 2.77 -12.34
C LEU A 11 -0.47 3.99 -13.23
N GLU A 12 -1.14 4.01 -14.39
CA GLU A 12 -1.21 5.18 -15.26
C GLU A 12 -2.55 5.89 -15.08
N VAL A 13 -2.54 7.22 -15.20
CA VAL A 13 -3.71 8.11 -15.00
C VAL A 13 -4.67 8.05 -16.20
N GLU A 14 -4.80 6.90 -16.88
CA GLU A 14 -5.92 6.69 -17.78
C GLU A 14 -7.12 6.19 -16.97
N GLU A 15 -7.89 7.17 -16.48
CA GLU A 15 -9.00 7.14 -15.52
C GLU A 15 -10.13 6.10 -15.73
N LYS A 16 -10.03 5.19 -16.71
CA LYS A 16 -11.14 4.29 -17.07
C LYS A 16 -10.92 2.81 -16.74
N LYS A 17 -9.72 2.37 -16.34
CA LYS A 17 -9.45 0.93 -16.10
C LYS A 17 -9.04 0.56 -14.67
N ILE A 18 -8.58 1.50 -13.86
CA ILE A 18 -8.10 1.21 -12.51
C ILE A 18 -8.97 1.95 -11.50
N ASN A 19 -9.79 1.19 -10.76
CA ASN A 19 -10.69 1.71 -9.74
C ASN A 19 -9.96 1.97 -8.40
N LEU A 20 -8.81 2.63 -8.43
CA LEU A 20 -8.09 3.04 -7.22
C LEU A 20 -8.07 4.57 -7.12
N SER A 21 -9.00 5.10 -6.33
CA SER A 21 -9.03 6.52 -5.97
C SER A 21 -8.10 6.78 -4.78
N ILE A 22 -7.05 7.57 -4.97
CA ILE A 22 -6.14 7.99 -3.91
C ILE A 22 -6.40 9.46 -3.56
N ASN A 23 -6.34 9.81 -2.27
CA ASN A 23 -6.48 11.19 -1.83
C ASN A 23 -5.57 11.47 -0.61
N ARG A 24 -5.64 12.68 -0.05
CA ARG A 24 -4.78 13.07 1.07
C ARG A 24 -5.16 12.42 2.40
N ASP A 25 -6.36 11.84 2.53
CA ASP A 25 -6.79 11.16 3.75
C ASP A 25 -6.12 9.78 3.81
N ALA A 26 -5.25 9.59 4.81
CA ALA A 26 -4.46 8.38 4.99
C ALA A 26 -5.33 7.14 5.18
N ALA A 27 -6.33 7.24 6.06
CA ALA A 27 -7.20 6.12 6.40
C ALA A 27 -8.10 5.75 5.22
N ALA A 28 -8.65 6.76 4.55
CA ALA A 28 -9.52 6.53 3.40
C ALA A 28 -8.74 5.97 2.20
N THR A 29 -7.49 6.39 1.99
CA THR A 29 -6.62 5.86 0.93
C THR A 29 -6.17 4.43 1.24
N LEU A 30 -5.77 4.14 2.48
CA LEU A 30 -5.39 2.79 2.91
C LEU A 30 -6.54 1.80 2.69
N LYS A 31 -7.76 2.16 3.11
CA LYS A 31 -8.95 1.31 2.93
C LYS A 31 -9.23 1.00 1.46
N ARG A 32 -9.21 2.02 0.59
CA ARG A 32 -9.42 1.81 -0.85
C ARG A 32 -8.32 0.95 -1.48
N PHE A 33 -7.09 1.12 -1.02
CA PHE A 33 -5.98 0.31 -1.48
C PHE A 33 -6.08 -1.15 -1.01
N GLN A 34 -6.55 -1.39 0.22
CA GLN A 34 -6.85 -2.73 0.73
C GLN A 34 -7.92 -3.44 -0.11
N GLU A 35 -9.00 -2.75 -0.46
CA GLU A 35 -10.05 -3.28 -1.34
C GLU A 35 -9.49 -3.58 -2.74
N TRP A 36 -8.73 -2.66 -3.32
CA TRP A 36 -8.15 -2.82 -4.65
C TRP A 36 -7.13 -3.96 -4.71
N GLN A 37 -6.17 -4.01 -3.79
CA GLN A 37 -5.15 -5.06 -3.79
C GLN A 37 -5.77 -6.45 -3.62
N TYR A 38 -6.85 -6.57 -2.83
CA TYR A 38 -7.55 -7.82 -2.64
C TYR A 38 -8.15 -8.34 -3.95
N THR A 39 -8.75 -7.45 -4.76
CA THR A 39 -9.25 -7.83 -6.11
C THR A 39 -8.16 -8.26 -7.07
N MET A 40 -6.90 -7.90 -6.79
CA MET A 40 -5.74 -8.22 -7.61
C MET A 40 -4.96 -9.44 -7.09
N ASN A 41 -5.29 -9.94 -5.88
CA ASN A 41 -4.57 -11.00 -5.19
C ASN A 41 -5.25 -12.37 -5.40
N PRO A 42 -4.59 -13.32 -6.08
CA PRO A 42 -5.03 -14.71 -6.11
C PRO A 42 -5.16 -15.27 -4.69
N GLY A 43 -6.26 -15.95 -4.36
CA GLY A 43 -6.48 -16.51 -3.01
C GLY A 43 -5.69 -17.78 -2.69
N ASP A 44 -4.95 -18.33 -3.66
CA ASP A 44 -4.11 -19.51 -3.48
C ASP A 44 -2.65 -19.08 -3.28
N ASP A 45 -2.10 -19.31 -2.09
CA ASP A 45 -0.73 -18.96 -1.71
C ASP A 45 0.34 -19.60 -2.62
N SER A 46 0.01 -20.69 -3.32
CA SER A 46 0.93 -21.33 -4.27
C SER A 46 1.00 -20.62 -5.62
N HIS A 47 0.08 -19.69 -5.89
CA HIS A 47 0.05 -18.94 -7.14
C HIS A 47 1.22 -17.95 -7.21
N PRO A 48 1.99 -17.86 -8.31
CA PRO A 48 3.20 -17.03 -8.38
C PRO A 48 2.96 -15.51 -8.22
N ASN A 49 1.73 -15.06 -8.45
CA ASN A 49 1.30 -13.67 -8.23
C ASN A 49 0.53 -13.44 -6.92
N HIS A 50 0.40 -14.44 -6.06
CA HIS A 50 -0.09 -14.23 -4.70
C HIS A 50 0.89 -13.37 -3.92
N HIS A 51 0.40 -12.43 -3.12
CA HIS A 51 1.22 -11.60 -2.24
C HIS A 51 0.65 -11.56 -0.82
N ASP A 52 1.55 -11.62 0.17
CA ASP A 52 1.18 -11.46 1.58
C ASP A 52 0.84 -9.98 1.90
N CYS A 53 1.62 -9.06 1.33
CA CYS A 53 1.48 -7.62 1.60
C CYS A 53 1.63 -6.79 0.32
N ALA A 54 0.72 -5.84 0.14
CA ALA A 54 0.74 -4.88 -0.96
C ALA A 54 1.26 -3.51 -0.50
N ILE A 55 2.03 -2.81 -1.35
CA ILE A 55 2.61 -1.51 -1.03
C ILE A 55 2.24 -0.50 -2.12
N LEU A 56 1.54 0.57 -1.73
CA LEU A 56 1.25 1.70 -2.60
C LEU A 56 2.28 2.81 -2.37
N ILE A 57 3.00 3.16 -3.43
CA ILE A 57 3.97 4.27 -3.42
C ILE A 57 3.37 5.43 -4.22
N SER A 58 3.26 6.60 -3.61
CA SER A 58 2.70 7.80 -4.24
C SER A 58 3.47 9.06 -3.89
N LYS A 59 3.51 10.05 -4.79
CA LYS A 59 4.04 11.39 -4.51
C LYS A 59 3.03 12.31 -3.80
N LEU A 60 1.83 11.82 -3.53
CA LEU A 60 0.81 12.57 -2.82
C LEU A 60 1.13 12.67 -1.33
N ASP A 61 1.00 13.87 -0.76
CA ASP A 61 1.06 14.04 0.69
C ASP A 61 -0.13 13.36 1.38
N ILE A 62 0.18 12.67 2.47
CA ILE A 62 -0.79 11.93 3.27
C ILE A 62 -0.99 12.64 4.61
N CYS A 63 -2.25 12.71 5.04
CA CYS A 63 -2.71 13.40 6.22
C CYS A 63 -3.55 12.46 7.09
N VAL A 64 -3.25 12.41 8.39
CA VAL A 64 -4.03 11.65 9.38
C VAL A 64 -5.24 12.46 9.84
N SER A 65 -5.14 13.79 9.77
CA SER A 65 -6.26 14.71 9.99
C SER A 65 -6.10 15.95 9.10
N ARG A 66 -7.14 16.79 9.00
CA ARG A 66 -7.12 17.99 8.14
C ARG A 66 -5.91 18.92 8.37
N ASN A 67 -5.39 18.96 9.61
CA ASN A 67 -4.30 19.84 10.00
C ASN A 67 -2.97 19.10 10.23
N LEU A 68 -2.96 17.77 10.15
CA LEU A 68 -1.79 16.95 10.44
C LEU A 68 -1.43 16.12 9.20
N CYS A 69 -0.50 16.68 8.43
CA CYS A 69 -0.02 16.15 7.15
C CYS A 69 1.49 15.92 7.20
N GLY A 70 2.01 15.29 6.15
CA GLY A 70 3.44 15.12 5.96
C GLY A 70 3.99 13.81 6.53
N PHE A 71 3.11 12.87 6.89
CA PHE A 71 3.48 11.53 7.28
C PHE A 71 4.15 10.77 6.13
N THR A 72 4.99 9.81 6.50
CA THR A 72 5.77 9.01 5.57
C THR A 72 5.03 7.77 5.07
N GLY A 73 4.00 7.33 5.80
CA GLY A 73 3.12 6.22 5.41
C GLY A 73 2.09 5.86 6.49
N THR A 74 1.25 4.88 6.17
CA THR A 74 0.34 4.23 7.13
C THR A 74 0.08 2.78 6.70
N SER A 75 -0.26 1.94 7.67
CA SER A 75 -0.43 0.49 7.54
C SER A 75 -1.43 -0.02 8.56
N THR A 76 -1.89 -1.27 8.38
CA THR A 76 -2.65 -1.96 9.42
C THR A 76 -1.70 -2.77 10.29
N ILE A 77 -1.82 -2.63 11.61
CA ILE A 77 -0.98 -3.39 12.56
C ILE A 77 -1.30 -4.88 12.44
N ALA A 78 -0.27 -5.73 12.35
CA ALA A 78 -0.39 -7.18 12.26
C ALA A 78 -1.31 -7.66 11.11
N GLY A 79 -1.28 -6.96 9.97
CA GLY A 79 -2.11 -7.22 8.80
C GLY A 79 -1.51 -8.19 7.78
N THR A 80 -0.23 -8.58 7.89
CA THR A 80 0.51 -9.29 6.82
C THR A 80 -0.16 -10.58 6.33
N CYS A 81 -0.72 -11.39 7.21
CA CYS A 81 -1.38 -12.65 6.81
C CYS A 81 -2.91 -12.53 6.68
N ASP A 82 -3.46 -11.31 6.76
CA ASP A 82 -4.88 -11.06 6.54
C ASP A 82 -5.05 -10.50 5.12
N PRO A 83 -5.63 -11.27 4.17
CA PRO A 83 -5.76 -10.86 2.77
C PRO A 83 -6.51 -9.54 2.56
N LEU A 84 -7.34 -9.12 3.53
CA LEU A 84 -8.08 -7.87 3.49
C LEU A 84 -7.32 -6.69 4.11
N LYS A 85 -6.25 -6.96 4.89
CA LYS A 85 -5.53 -5.93 5.66
C LYS A 85 -4.05 -5.79 5.33
N GLY A 86 -3.44 -6.77 4.65
CA GLY A 86 -2.05 -6.80 4.21
C GLY A 86 -1.71 -5.71 3.20
N ALA A 87 -1.69 -4.46 3.65
CA ALA A 87 -1.47 -3.30 2.80
C ALA A 87 -0.76 -2.17 3.55
N VAL A 88 0.10 -1.48 2.81
CA VAL A 88 0.87 -0.33 3.25
C VAL A 88 0.72 0.78 2.21
N ILE A 89 0.57 2.02 2.65
CA ILE A 89 0.73 3.19 1.79
C ILE A 89 1.94 4.01 2.25
N VAL A 90 2.79 4.43 1.33
CA VAL A 90 3.96 5.26 1.61
C VAL A 90 4.03 6.45 0.67
N ARG A 91 4.47 7.58 1.21
CA ARG A 91 4.82 8.75 0.42
C ARG A 91 6.25 8.59 -0.09
N ASP A 92 6.40 8.76 -1.39
CA ASP A 92 7.71 8.81 -2.04
C ASP A 92 8.49 10.07 -1.62
N ALA A 93 9.66 9.85 -1.05
CA ALA A 93 10.63 10.86 -0.64
C ALA A 93 12.02 10.62 -1.27
N GLY A 94 12.08 9.89 -2.39
CA GLY A 94 13.33 9.49 -3.05
C GLY A 94 13.91 8.19 -2.47
N LEU A 95 15.23 8.07 -2.38
CA LEU A 95 15.87 6.83 -1.89
C LEU A 95 15.51 6.51 -0.43
N SER A 96 15.19 7.54 0.37
CA SER A 96 14.76 7.36 1.77
C SER A 96 13.40 6.66 1.90
N THR A 97 12.60 6.57 0.82
CA THR A 97 11.35 5.80 0.77
C THR A 97 11.57 4.34 1.20
N GLY A 98 12.76 3.77 0.95
CA GLY A 98 13.10 2.42 1.41
C GLY A 98 12.98 2.25 2.93
N TYR A 99 13.39 3.25 3.72
CA TYR A 99 13.24 3.23 5.19
C TYR A 99 11.78 3.35 5.60
N HIS A 100 10.99 4.14 4.89
CA HIS A 100 9.56 4.28 5.17
C HIS A 100 8.81 2.97 4.90
N ILE A 101 9.15 2.29 3.80
CA ILE A 101 8.62 0.95 3.49
C ILE A 101 8.98 -0.03 4.61
N ALA A 102 10.25 -0.11 4.98
CA ALA A 102 10.71 -1.02 6.03
C ALA A 102 10.00 -0.77 7.37
N HIS A 103 9.85 0.51 7.76
CA HIS A 103 9.14 0.89 8.98
C HIS A 103 7.67 0.46 8.95
N GLN A 104 6.95 0.71 7.84
CA GLN A 104 5.54 0.38 7.74
C GLN A 104 5.28 -1.13 7.63
N ILE A 105 6.15 -1.89 6.96
CA ILE A 105 6.12 -3.36 7.01
C ILE A 105 6.37 -3.86 8.44
N GLY A 106 7.20 -3.15 9.22
CA GLY A 106 7.42 -3.49 10.63
C GLY A 106 6.18 -3.35 11.52
N HIS A 107 5.18 -2.58 11.09
CA HIS A 107 3.89 -2.52 11.77
C HIS A 107 2.96 -3.67 11.37
N THR A 108 3.05 -4.17 10.13
CA THR A 108 2.15 -5.18 9.57
C THR A 108 2.37 -6.58 10.14
#